data_AF-A0A1Q6A5G1-F1
#
_entry.id   AF-A0A1Q6A5G1-F1
#
_cell.length_a   1.000
_cell.length_b   1.000
_cell.length_c   1.000
_cell.angle_alpha   90.00
_cell.angle_beta   90.00
_cell.angle_gamma   90.00
#
_symmetry.space_group_name_H-M   'P 1'
#
loop_
_entity.id
_entity.type
_entity.pdbx_description
1 polymer ?
#
loop_
_entity_poly.entity_id
_entity_poly.type
_entity_poly.pdbx_seq_one_letter_code
_entity_poly.pdbx_strand_id
1 'polypeptide(L)'
;MNSNLLELSTEKLLEKFGEGSHKPGSGSAAAFQGLLSAQLILTVIDLTIDEKRIDYQSIRPQLQIMSSEINTRIYPRLKKLFQQDSEQFDATIQLRIARNVEKQFKKKHELEQQAKDALKLATETPIEIATLCIDLAKIATFTFNNAFRSARGDSGVALNSSVAVIAGCLSVINLNLLSIEDEKWIKKTEPIIKNLKFQYDELHSRAKDSLLVLEKEVEANQSLQKEVKSLQTIRLKNTRLKNTDIEEIARNVQNILWKYRNTIWKKKKPENPRKILNPNIAIEKLLNYQVFRRETLGAYDMFGESVEIAGIIDNDKKIVGISKKFPIHVQNFTLAHELGHALLHKETVLHRDRALDGSNNIPRATIELQADKFASYFLMPKKQVKELFQGIFQLERFFINEDNVFALTGGSLTSFKSQCRNLRELSRIIASAESIYGMPFKSMAEVFNVSIETMSIRLEELCLVEFGSIVPAAIPFS
;
A
#
# COMPACT_ATOMS: atom_id res chain seq x y z
N MET A 1 11.04 -4.32 -52.61
CA MET A 1 10.62 -3.18 -51.77
C MET A 1 10.85 -3.56 -50.32
N ASN A 2 11.69 -2.84 -49.57
CA ASN A 2 11.79 -3.03 -48.13
C ASN A 2 10.49 -2.52 -47.50
N SER A 3 9.56 -3.43 -47.23
CA SER A 3 8.36 -3.12 -46.45
C SER A 3 8.78 -2.67 -45.05
N ASN A 4 8.29 -1.52 -44.60
CA ASN A 4 8.48 -1.04 -43.24
C ASN A 4 7.88 -2.06 -42.25
N LEU A 5 8.72 -2.65 -41.39
CA LEU A 5 8.28 -3.72 -40.50
C LEU A 5 7.18 -3.28 -39.53
N LEU A 6 7.12 -1.99 -39.17
CA LEU A 6 6.11 -1.43 -38.27
C LEU A 6 4.73 -1.23 -38.93
N GLU A 7 4.67 -1.24 -40.26
CA GLU A 7 3.41 -1.10 -41.01
C GLU A 7 2.74 -2.45 -41.27
N LEU A 8 3.42 -3.56 -40.96
CA LEU A 8 2.84 -4.89 -41.06
C LEU A 8 1.81 -5.12 -39.96
N SER A 9 0.76 -5.88 -40.27
CA SER A 9 -0.11 -6.41 -39.22
C SER A 9 0.71 -7.33 -38.31
N THR A 10 0.31 -7.40 -37.04
CA THR A 10 0.98 -8.26 -36.05
C THR A 10 1.04 -9.71 -36.53
N GLU A 11 -0.02 -10.24 -37.15
CA GLU A 11 -0.04 -11.59 -37.74
C GLU A 11 1.08 -11.78 -38.78
N LYS A 12 1.18 -10.88 -39.77
CA LYS A 12 2.21 -10.94 -40.82
C LYS A 12 3.61 -10.80 -40.24
N LEU A 13 3.77 -9.97 -39.21
CA LEU A 13 5.07 -9.79 -38.57
C LEU A 13 5.50 -11.07 -37.84
N LEU A 14 4.57 -11.75 -37.15
CA LEU A 14 4.84 -13.02 -36.46
C LEU A 14 5.12 -14.17 -37.44
N GLU A 15 4.37 -14.26 -38.54
CA GLU A 15 4.64 -15.20 -39.64
C GLU A 15 6.07 -15.01 -40.15
N LYS A 16 6.46 -13.77 -40.44
CA LYS A 16 7.82 -13.44 -40.88
C LYS A 16 8.92 -13.86 -39.92
N PHE A 17 8.71 -13.74 -38.61
CA PHE A 17 9.66 -14.25 -37.62
C PHE A 17 9.73 -15.79 -37.60
N GLY A 18 8.63 -16.49 -37.96
CA GLY A 18 8.52 -17.94 -37.96
C GLY A 18 8.92 -18.63 -39.28
N GLU A 19 9.03 -17.90 -40.38
CA GLU A 19 9.34 -18.43 -41.73
C GLU A 19 10.74 -19.06 -41.87
N GLY A 20 11.61 -18.96 -40.86
CA GLY A 20 12.97 -19.50 -40.90
C GLY A 20 13.90 -18.79 -41.88
N SER A 21 13.47 -17.65 -42.43
CA SER A 21 14.32 -16.76 -43.22
C SER A 21 15.26 -15.96 -42.32
N HIS A 22 16.31 -15.36 -42.89
CA HIS A 22 17.24 -14.51 -42.14
C HIS A 22 16.68 -13.09 -41.85
N LYS A 23 15.42 -12.80 -42.23
CA LYS A 23 14.82 -11.46 -42.15
C LYS A 23 13.30 -11.50 -41.89
N PRO A 24 12.79 -10.86 -40.82
CA PRO A 24 13.50 -10.17 -39.74
C PRO A 24 14.18 -11.14 -38.76
N GLY A 25 15.37 -10.77 -38.28
CA GLY A 25 16.20 -11.61 -37.42
C GLY A 25 15.92 -11.43 -35.92
N SER A 26 16.71 -12.11 -35.09
CA SER A 26 16.60 -12.08 -33.63
C SER A 26 16.87 -10.70 -33.01
N GLY A 27 17.72 -9.86 -33.61
CA GLY A 27 17.92 -8.48 -33.17
C GLY A 27 16.66 -7.61 -33.39
N SER A 28 15.97 -7.81 -34.52
CA SER A 28 14.71 -7.15 -34.83
C SER A 28 13.62 -7.59 -33.85
N ALA A 29 13.54 -8.88 -33.52
CA ALA A 29 12.63 -9.38 -32.48
C ALA A 29 12.92 -8.73 -31.11
N ALA A 30 14.20 -8.61 -30.75
CA ALA A 30 14.63 -7.95 -29.52
C ALA A 30 14.24 -6.45 -29.48
N ALA A 31 14.43 -5.72 -30.59
CA ALA A 31 14.00 -4.31 -30.69
C ALA A 31 12.47 -4.18 -30.53
N PHE A 32 11.70 -5.05 -31.18
CA PHE A 32 10.23 -5.06 -31.07
C PHE A 32 9.76 -5.31 -29.62
N GLN A 33 10.37 -6.28 -28.92
CA GLN A 33 10.09 -6.53 -27.51
C GLN A 33 10.46 -5.34 -26.61
N GLY A 34 11.53 -4.60 -26.94
CA GLY A 34 11.88 -3.34 -26.28
C GLY A 34 10.81 -2.26 -26.48
N LEU A 35 10.25 -2.13 -27.69
CA LEU A 35 9.15 -1.19 -27.97
C LEU A 35 7.91 -1.49 -27.14
N LEU A 36 7.55 -2.77 -26.99
CA LEU A 36 6.44 -3.19 -26.13
C LEU A 36 6.71 -2.83 -24.66
N SER A 37 7.93 -3.08 -24.18
CA SER A 37 8.35 -2.75 -22.81
C SER A 37 8.23 -1.25 -22.54
N ALA A 38 8.67 -0.41 -23.48
CA ALA A 38 8.54 1.05 -23.38
C ALA A 38 7.07 1.50 -23.26
N GLN A 39 6.15 0.92 -24.04
CA GLN A 39 4.73 1.27 -24.00
C GLN A 39 4.05 0.85 -22.70
N LEU A 40 4.39 -0.32 -22.16
CA LEU A 40 3.90 -0.75 -20.85
C LEU A 40 4.35 0.18 -19.73
N ILE A 41 5.63 0.61 -19.76
CA ILE A 41 6.15 1.57 -18.78
C ILE A 41 5.42 2.92 -18.87
N LEU A 42 5.24 3.46 -20.08
CA LEU A 42 4.51 4.71 -20.32
C LEU A 42 3.08 4.63 -19.78
N THR A 43 2.37 3.52 -20.06
CA THR A 43 1.01 3.29 -19.55
C THR A 43 0.95 3.37 -18.02
N VAL A 44 1.90 2.74 -17.33
CA VAL A 44 1.96 2.81 -15.86
C VAL A 44 2.27 4.22 -15.38
N ILE A 45 3.17 4.95 -16.05
CA ILE A 45 3.48 6.34 -15.73
C ILE A 45 2.23 7.20 -15.87
N ASP A 46 1.52 7.12 -17.00
CA ASP A 46 0.32 7.91 -17.29
C ASP A 46 -0.79 7.66 -16.28
N LEU A 47 -1.04 6.38 -15.96
CA LEU A 47 -1.96 6.02 -14.87
C LEU A 47 -1.49 6.63 -13.55
N THR A 48 -0.19 6.67 -13.25
CA THR A 48 0.29 7.16 -11.96
C THR A 48 0.20 8.68 -11.82
N ILE A 49 0.44 9.44 -12.89
CA ILE A 49 0.45 10.91 -12.87
C ILE A 49 -0.95 11.54 -12.95
N ASP A 50 -1.98 10.77 -13.27
CA ASP A 50 -3.40 11.17 -13.24
C ASP A 50 -3.72 12.02 -12.00
N GLU A 51 -4.37 13.17 -12.21
CA GLU A 51 -4.70 14.14 -11.18
C GLU A 51 -5.50 13.54 -10.02
N LYS A 52 -6.38 12.56 -10.31
CA LYS A 52 -7.20 11.86 -9.31
C LYS A 52 -6.35 11.06 -8.31
N ARG A 53 -5.10 10.72 -8.67
CA ARG A 53 -4.18 9.94 -7.84
C ARG A 53 -3.25 10.85 -7.03
N ILE A 54 -3.84 11.60 -6.09
CA ILE A 54 -3.16 12.57 -5.21
C ILE A 54 -2.00 11.94 -4.43
N ASP A 55 -2.12 10.66 -4.05
CA ASP A 55 -1.10 9.95 -3.28
C ASP A 55 0.27 9.82 -3.97
N TYR A 56 0.36 10.11 -5.27
CA TYR A 56 1.58 9.99 -6.07
C TYR A 56 2.21 11.32 -6.46
N GLN A 57 1.67 12.46 -5.97
CA GLN A 57 2.16 13.80 -6.32
C GLN A 57 3.67 13.98 -6.14
N SER A 58 4.24 13.46 -5.04
CA SER A 58 5.66 13.63 -4.72
C SER A 58 6.62 12.97 -5.72
N ILE A 59 6.17 11.97 -6.47
CA ILE A 59 7.01 11.25 -7.45
C ILE A 59 6.72 11.64 -8.90
N ARG A 60 5.70 12.48 -9.16
CA ARG A 60 5.31 12.89 -10.52
C ARG A 60 6.46 13.51 -11.32
N PRO A 61 7.27 14.44 -10.78
CA PRO A 61 8.37 15.04 -11.54
C PRO A 61 9.37 14.00 -12.05
N GLN A 62 9.71 13.02 -11.21
CA GLN A 62 10.63 11.95 -11.57
C GLN A 62 10.05 11.04 -12.67
N LEU A 63 8.76 10.69 -12.59
CA LEU A 63 8.09 9.90 -13.61
C LEU A 63 7.96 10.65 -14.95
N GLN A 64 7.76 11.97 -14.92
CA GLN A 64 7.72 12.80 -16.13
C GLN A 64 9.07 12.84 -16.84
N ILE A 65 10.18 12.94 -16.10
CA ILE A 65 11.53 12.84 -16.65
C ILE A 65 11.73 11.48 -17.33
N MET A 66 11.33 10.39 -16.67
CA MET A 66 11.43 9.04 -17.23
C MET A 66 10.55 8.85 -18.48
N SER A 67 9.33 9.37 -18.49
CA SER A 67 8.44 9.34 -19.66
C SER A 67 9.03 10.15 -20.82
N SER A 68 9.59 11.33 -20.54
CA SER A 68 10.28 12.14 -21.55
C SER A 68 11.44 11.35 -22.16
N GLU A 69 12.28 10.73 -21.33
CA GLU A 69 13.42 9.94 -21.79
C GLU A 69 13.02 8.79 -22.73
N ILE A 70 11.91 8.10 -22.39
CA ILE A 70 11.36 7.06 -23.25
C ILE A 70 10.88 7.64 -24.57
N ASN A 71 10.13 8.73 -24.54
CA ASN A 71 9.50 9.31 -25.73
C ASN A 71 10.49 10.01 -26.67
N THR A 72 11.54 10.65 -26.15
CA THR A 72 12.45 11.47 -26.95
C THR A 72 13.69 10.71 -27.42
N ARG A 73 14.14 9.70 -26.66
CA ARG A 73 15.36 8.94 -27.00
C ARG A 73 15.07 7.46 -27.25
N ILE A 74 14.54 6.75 -26.27
CA ILE A 74 14.55 5.28 -26.29
C ILE A 74 13.62 4.72 -27.35
N TYR A 75 12.34 5.10 -27.31
CA TYR A 75 11.30 4.56 -28.19
C TYR A 75 11.56 4.88 -29.67
N PRO A 76 11.86 6.14 -30.07
CA PRO A 76 12.20 6.45 -31.46
C PRO A 76 13.44 5.69 -31.95
N ARG A 77 14.46 5.54 -31.09
CA ARG A 77 15.68 4.83 -31.48
C ARG A 77 15.44 3.33 -31.66
N LEU A 78 14.69 2.69 -30.77
CA LEU A 78 14.28 1.29 -30.92
C LEU A 78 13.46 1.06 -32.21
N LYS A 79 12.56 1.99 -32.58
CA LYS A 79 11.81 1.89 -33.84
C LYS A 79 12.74 1.88 -35.04
N LYS A 80 13.78 2.72 -35.02
CA LYS A 80 14.78 2.77 -36.09
C LYS A 80 15.63 1.49 -36.11
N LEU A 81 16.09 1.02 -34.94
CA LEU A 81 16.89 -0.20 -34.82
C LEU A 81 16.12 -1.45 -35.27
N PHE A 82 14.81 -1.49 -35.03
CA PHE A 82 13.94 -2.57 -35.48
C PHE A 82 13.99 -2.78 -37.00
N GLN A 83 13.99 -1.69 -37.77
CA GLN A 83 14.17 -1.75 -39.22
C GLN A 83 15.64 -1.98 -39.61
N GLN A 84 16.57 -1.27 -38.97
CA GLN A 84 17.99 -1.31 -39.33
C GLN A 84 18.63 -2.68 -39.13
N ASP A 85 18.29 -3.39 -38.05
CA ASP A 85 18.80 -4.73 -37.78
C ASP A 85 18.49 -5.69 -38.94
N SER A 86 17.23 -5.68 -39.37
CA SER A 86 16.74 -6.49 -40.48
C SER A 86 17.48 -6.20 -41.79
N GLU A 87 17.83 -4.94 -42.04
CA GLU A 87 18.52 -4.51 -43.27
C GLU A 87 20.02 -4.82 -43.23
N GLN A 88 20.68 -4.54 -42.10
CA GLN A 88 22.12 -4.76 -41.94
C GLN A 88 22.48 -6.25 -41.93
N PHE A 89 21.65 -7.08 -41.32
CA PHE A 89 21.88 -8.52 -41.30
C PHE A 89 21.68 -9.13 -42.69
N ASP A 90 20.64 -8.72 -43.42
CA ASP A 90 20.41 -9.13 -44.81
C ASP A 90 21.60 -8.77 -45.70
N ALA A 91 22.13 -7.54 -45.60
CA ALA A 91 23.33 -7.14 -46.35
C ALA A 91 24.54 -8.05 -46.07
N THR A 92 24.73 -8.45 -44.81
CA THR A 92 25.81 -9.38 -44.41
C THR A 92 25.61 -10.76 -45.05
N ILE A 93 24.38 -11.27 -45.09
CA ILE A 93 24.04 -12.56 -45.72
C ILE A 93 24.24 -12.50 -47.23
N GLN A 94 23.81 -11.43 -47.90
CA GLN A 94 24.00 -11.28 -49.35
C GLN A 94 25.49 -11.28 -49.74
N LEU A 95 26.35 -10.62 -48.96
CA LEU A 95 27.80 -10.63 -49.18
C LEU A 95 28.39 -12.04 -49.03
N ARG A 96 27.92 -12.82 -48.05
CA ARG A 96 28.34 -14.22 -47.86
C ARG A 96 27.90 -15.12 -49.01
N ILE A 97 26.68 -14.93 -49.52
CA ILE A 97 26.17 -15.65 -50.70
C ILE A 97 27.01 -15.31 -51.93
N ALA A 98 27.23 -14.01 -52.21
CA ALA A 98 28.03 -13.56 -53.34
C ALA A 98 29.46 -14.13 -53.28
N ARG A 99 30.09 -14.11 -52.10
CA ARG A 99 31.41 -14.71 -51.86
C ARG A 99 31.44 -16.20 -52.16
N ASN A 100 30.40 -16.96 -51.78
CA ASN A 100 30.36 -18.41 -51.97
C ASN A 100 30.26 -18.80 -53.45
N VAL A 101 29.62 -17.97 -54.27
CA VAL A 101 29.43 -18.21 -55.71
C VAL A 101 30.62 -17.68 -56.54
N GLU A 102 31.36 -16.70 -56.03
CA GLU A 102 32.51 -16.09 -56.72
C GLU A 102 33.68 -17.08 -56.91
N LYS A 103 34.20 -17.15 -58.14
CA LYS A 103 35.29 -18.06 -58.54
C LYS A 103 36.64 -17.34 -58.58
N GLN A 104 36.67 -16.03 -58.80
CA GLN A 104 37.92 -15.27 -58.87
C GLN A 104 38.49 -15.03 -57.46
N PHE A 105 39.70 -15.52 -57.22
CA PHE A 105 40.36 -15.46 -55.89
C PHE A 105 40.36 -14.04 -55.29
N LYS A 106 40.79 -13.03 -56.08
CA LYS A 106 40.87 -11.64 -55.61
C LYS A 106 39.49 -11.09 -55.22
N LYS A 107 38.47 -11.31 -56.06
CA LYS A 107 37.11 -10.81 -55.81
C LYS A 107 36.45 -11.51 -54.62
N LYS A 108 36.69 -12.83 -54.49
CA LYS A 108 36.24 -13.61 -53.34
C LYS A 108 36.83 -13.08 -52.02
N HIS A 109 38.12 -12.73 -52.02
CA HIS A 109 38.76 -12.13 -50.85
C HIS A 109 38.21 -10.73 -50.51
N GLU A 110 37.93 -9.90 -51.52
CA GLU A 110 37.26 -8.59 -51.31
C GLU A 110 35.87 -8.75 -50.68
N LEU A 111 35.07 -9.69 -51.16
CA LEU A 111 33.72 -9.99 -50.62
C LEU A 111 33.78 -10.56 -49.20
N GLU A 112 34.78 -11.38 -48.88
CA GLU A 112 35.04 -11.85 -47.52
C GLU A 112 35.30 -10.67 -46.57
N GLN A 113 36.17 -9.73 -46.96
CA GLN A 113 36.47 -8.57 -46.15
C GLN A 113 35.24 -7.67 -45.95
N GLN A 114 34.47 -7.43 -47.02
CA GLN A 114 33.21 -6.69 -46.94
C GLN A 114 32.20 -7.37 -46.01
N ALA A 115 32.06 -8.70 -46.07
CA ALA A 115 31.17 -9.45 -45.20
C ALA A 115 31.60 -9.35 -43.73
N LYS A 116 32.90 -9.37 -43.44
CA LYS A 116 33.46 -9.18 -42.10
C LYS A 116 33.17 -7.77 -41.57
N ASP A 117 33.34 -6.74 -42.39
CA ASP A 117 33.06 -5.35 -41.98
C ASP A 117 31.55 -5.08 -41.82
N ALA A 118 30.71 -5.68 -42.67
CA ALA A 118 29.26 -5.66 -42.51
C ALA A 118 28.81 -6.36 -41.20
N LEU A 119 29.46 -7.47 -40.82
CA LEU A 119 29.17 -8.16 -39.56
C LEU A 119 29.50 -7.30 -38.33
N LYS A 120 30.57 -6.50 -38.37
CA LYS A 120 30.89 -5.55 -37.28
C LYS A 120 29.77 -4.54 -37.11
N LEU A 121 29.32 -3.92 -38.20
CA LEU A 121 28.18 -2.98 -38.18
C LEU A 121 26.89 -3.65 -37.68
N ALA A 122 26.61 -4.88 -38.15
CA ALA A 122 25.47 -5.65 -37.67
C ALA A 122 25.56 -6.02 -36.18
N THR A 123 26.76 -6.03 -35.60
CA THR A 123 26.97 -6.27 -34.15
C THR A 123 26.75 -5.00 -33.30
N GLU A 124 26.88 -3.81 -33.89
CA GLU A 124 26.62 -2.55 -33.18
C GLU A 124 25.13 -2.37 -32.84
N THR A 125 24.24 -2.86 -33.70
CA THR A 125 22.79 -2.80 -33.51
C THR A 125 22.30 -3.53 -32.24
N PRO A 126 22.61 -4.81 -31.98
CA PRO A 126 22.22 -5.48 -30.74
C PRO A 126 22.91 -4.88 -29.49
N ILE A 127 24.12 -4.30 -29.61
CA ILE A 127 24.76 -3.56 -28.50
C ILE A 127 23.89 -2.35 -28.11
N GLU A 128 23.41 -1.60 -29.10
CA GLU A 128 22.57 -0.43 -28.84
C GLU A 128 21.18 -0.81 -28.32
N ILE A 129 20.55 -1.85 -28.89
CA ILE A 129 19.27 -2.38 -28.38
C ILE A 129 19.40 -2.79 -26.91
N ALA A 130 20.45 -3.53 -26.56
CA ALA A 130 20.72 -3.92 -25.17
C ALA A 130 20.89 -2.71 -24.25
N THR A 131 21.62 -1.70 -24.70
CA THR A 131 21.84 -0.45 -23.94
C THR A 131 20.54 0.28 -23.65
N LEU A 132 19.67 0.43 -24.66
CA LEU A 132 18.35 1.05 -24.50
C LEU A 132 17.44 0.23 -23.57
N CYS A 133 17.49 -1.09 -23.64
CA CYS A 133 16.71 -1.97 -22.77
C CYS A 133 17.25 -2.03 -21.33
N ILE A 134 18.54 -1.74 -21.08
CA ILE A 134 19.05 -1.49 -19.73
C ILE A 134 18.36 -0.28 -19.12
N ASP A 135 18.21 0.80 -19.89
CA ASP A 135 17.52 2.01 -19.41
C ASP A 135 16.04 1.72 -19.15
N LEU A 136 15.35 1.01 -20.05
CA LEU A 136 13.97 0.57 -19.83
C LEU A 136 13.83 -0.31 -18.59
N ALA A 137 14.73 -1.27 -18.38
CA ALA A 137 14.71 -2.14 -17.19
C ALA A 137 14.90 -1.34 -15.90
N LYS A 138 15.78 -0.32 -15.90
CA LYS A 138 15.96 0.59 -14.76
C LYS A 138 14.70 1.39 -14.47
N ILE A 139 14.07 1.96 -15.50
CA ILE A 139 12.81 2.70 -15.35
C ILE A 139 11.70 1.76 -14.88
N ALA A 140 11.57 0.57 -15.48
CA ALA A 140 10.58 -0.45 -15.08
C ALA A 140 10.75 -0.89 -13.62
N THR A 141 12.00 -1.04 -13.15
CA THR A 141 12.30 -1.31 -11.74
C THR A 141 11.78 -0.18 -10.85
N PHE A 142 11.99 1.08 -11.26
CA PHE A 142 11.49 2.22 -10.50
C PHE A 142 9.96 2.28 -10.48
N THR A 143 9.30 2.10 -11.63
CA THR A 143 7.84 2.13 -11.73
C THR A 143 7.19 0.98 -10.97
N PHE A 144 7.77 -0.23 -11.02
CA PHE A 144 7.30 -1.37 -10.24
C PHE A 144 7.23 -1.05 -8.74
N ASN A 145 8.29 -0.45 -8.21
CA ASN A 145 8.41 -0.17 -6.78
C ASN A 145 7.55 1.03 -6.33
N ASN A 146 7.47 2.08 -7.14
CA ASN A 146 6.99 3.39 -6.69
C ASN A 146 5.69 3.86 -7.34
N ALA A 147 5.35 3.36 -8.53
CA ALA A 147 4.22 3.84 -9.31
C ALA A 147 2.88 3.20 -8.88
N PHE A 148 1.86 3.34 -9.71
CA PHE A 148 0.51 2.86 -9.40
C PHE A 148 0.47 1.35 -9.20
N ARG A 149 0.24 0.92 -7.95
CA ARG A 149 0.37 -0.50 -7.56
C ARG A 149 -0.57 -1.43 -8.32
N SER A 150 -1.75 -0.98 -8.72
CA SER A 150 -2.69 -1.83 -9.46
C SER A 150 -2.24 -2.11 -10.89
N ALA A 151 -1.36 -1.27 -11.46
CA ALA A 151 -0.74 -1.48 -12.78
C ALA A 151 0.70 -2.02 -12.65
N ARG A 152 1.12 -2.45 -11.45
CA ARG A 152 2.47 -2.96 -11.18
C ARG A 152 2.81 -4.20 -12.03
N GLY A 153 1.81 -4.98 -12.43
CA GLY A 153 1.97 -6.11 -13.34
C GLY A 153 2.63 -5.71 -14.66
N ASP A 154 2.19 -4.61 -15.28
CA ASP A 154 2.75 -4.10 -16.54
C ASP A 154 4.22 -3.68 -16.39
N SER A 155 4.58 -3.08 -15.25
CA SER A 155 5.98 -2.79 -14.93
C SER A 155 6.82 -4.06 -14.76
N GLY A 156 6.25 -5.10 -14.15
CA GLY A 156 6.90 -6.40 -13.98
C GLY A 156 7.16 -7.09 -15.32
N VAL A 157 6.17 -7.08 -16.22
CA VAL A 157 6.32 -7.58 -17.60
C VAL A 157 7.40 -6.79 -18.33
N ALA A 158 7.33 -5.46 -18.32
CA ALA A 158 8.32 -4.61 -18.99
C ALA A 158 9.76 -4.83 -18.47
N LEU A 159 9.93 -4.99 -17.15
CA LEU A 159 11.24 -5.29 -16.54
C LEU A 159 11.79 -6.63 -17.05
N ASN A 160 11.01 -7.70 -16.95
CA ASN A 160 11.44 -9.03 -17.37
C ASN A 160 11.67 -9.11 -18.89
N SER A 161 10.79 -8.48 -19.68
CA SER A 161 10.95 -8.37 -21.13
C SER A 161 12.22 -7.61 -21.51
N SER A 162 12.55 -6.52 -20.81
CA SER A 162 13.79 -5.77 -21.05
C SER A 162 15.02 -6.61 -20.69
N VAL A 163 15.00 -7.35 -19.58
CA VAL A 163 16.08 -8.27 -19.18
C VAL A 163 16.28 -9.39 -20.22
N ALA A 164 15.18 -9.96 -20.73
CA ALA A 164 15.24 -10.98 -21.78
C ALA A 164 15.82 -10.42 -23.10
N VAL A 165 15.50 -9.18 -23.46
CA VAL A 165 16.11 -8.50 -24.63
C VAL A 165 17.61 -8.37 -24.44
N ILE A 166 18.08 -7.93 -23.27
CA ILE A 166 19.52 -7.80 -23.00
C ILE A 166 20.23 -9.17 -23.14
N ALA A 167 19.64 -10.24 -22.59
CA ALA A 167 20.17 -11.60 -22.73
C ALA A 167 20.22 -12.07 -24.19
N GLY A 168 19.15 -11.81 -24.96
CA GLY A 168 19.07 -12.13 -26.38
C GLY A 168 20.13 -11.39 -27.19
N CYS A 169 20.29 -10.09 -26.98
CA CYS A 169 21.32 -9.28 -27.62
C CYS A 169 22.72 -9.75 -27.26
N LEU A 170 23.01 -10.06 -25.98
CA LEU A 170 24.31 -10.62 -25.58
C LEU A 170 24.60 -11.95 -26.30
N SER A 171 23.60 -12.80 -26.47
CA SER A 171 23.75 -14.04 -27.25
C SER A 171 24.10 -13.75 -28.71
N VAL A 172 23.38 -12.84 -29.37
CA VAL A 172 23.65 -12.44 -30.76
C VAL A 172 25.04 -11.83 -30.91
N ILE A 173 25.43 -10.94 -30.00
CA ILE A 173 26.75 -10.31 -29.98
C ILE A 173 27.85 -11.37 -29.88
N ASN A 174 27.74 -12.30 -28.92
CA ASN A 174 28.73 -13.35 -28.73
C ASN A 174 28.83 -14.27 -29.95
N LEU A 175 27.71 -14.61 -30.61
CA LEU A 175 27.73 -15.39 -31.85
C LEU A 175 28.46 -14.66 -32.98
N ASN A 176 28.26 -13.35 -33.11
CA ASN A 176 28.96 -12.56 -34.12
C ASN A 176 30.47 -12.48 -33.83
N LEU A 177 30.86 -12.34 -32.56
CA LEU A 177 32.27 -12.28 -32.15
C LEU A 177 33.05 -13.54 -32.50
N LEU A 178 32.40 -14.73 -32.54
CA LEU A 178 33.06 -15.96 -32.98
C LEU A 178 33.58 -15.88 -34.43
N SER A 179 33.02 -14.99 -35.25
CA SER A 179 33.38 -14.82 -36.66
C SER A 179 34.20 -13.54 -36.94
N ILE A 180 34.41 -12.68 -35.94
CA ILE A 180 35.16 -11.43 -36.07
C ILE A 180 36.60 -11.69 -35.61
N GLU A 181 37.57 -11.46 -36.49
CA GLU A 181 39.01 -11.66 -36.21
C GLU A 181 39.76 -10.34 -36.00
N ASP A 182 39.09 -9.19 -36.11
CA ASP A 182 39.71 -7.86 -35.98
C ASP A 182 40.02 -7.54 -34.51
N GLU A 183 41.26 -7.79 -34.09
CA GLU A 183 41.70 -7.54 -32.72
C GLU A 183 41.52 -6.08 -32.27
N LYS A 184 41.69 -5.10 -33.15
CA LYS A 184 41.54 -3.68 -32.79
C LYS A 184 40.09 -3.37 -32.47
N TRP A 185 39.18 -3.87 -33.29
CA TRP A 185 37.74 -3.72 -33.05
C TRP A 185 37.31 -4.48 -31.79
N ILE A 186 37.78 -5.71 -31.58
CA ILE A 186 37.47 -6.50 -30.38
C ILE A 186 37.94 -5.78 -29.11
N LYS A 187 39.19 -5.29 -29.05
CA LYS A 187 39.72 -4.56 -27.88
C LYS A 187 38.90 -3.31 -27.56
N LYS A 188 38.32 -2.65 -28.57
CA LYS A 188 37.45 -1.48 -28.38
C LYS A 188 36.06 -1.87 -27.84
N THR A 189 35.50 -2.98 -28.30
CA THR A 189 34.12 -3.38 -28.01
C THR A 189 33.99 -4.26 -26.77
N GLU A 190 35.02 -5.02 -26.41
CA GLU A 190 35.02 -5.93 -25.26
C GLU A 190 34.61 -5.26 -23.92
N PRO A 191 35.11 -4.04 -23.57
CA PRO A 191 34.68 -3.37 -22.34
C PRO A 191 33.19 -3.04 -22.31
N ILE A 192 32.62 -2.70 -23.47
CA ILE A 192 31.19 -2.39 -23.62
C ILE A 192 30.37 -3.65 -23.33
N ILE A 193 30.76 -4.79 -23.91
CA ILE A 193 30.08 -6.07 -23.73
C ILE A 193 30.16 -6.53 -22.27
N LYS A 194 31.34 -6.40 -21.65
CA LYS A 194 31.52 -6.69 -20.21
C LYS A 194 30.58 -5.85 -19.35
N ASN A 195 30.46 -4.55 -19.64
CA ASN A 195 29.52 -3.69 -18.93
C ASN A 195 28.05 -4.09 -19.17
N LEU A 196 27.67 -4.44 -20.41
CA LEU A 196 26.32 -4.94 -20.71
C LEU A 196 26.01 -6.21 -19.90
N LYS A 197 26.96 -7.15 -19.82
CA LYS A 197 26.80 -8.38 -19.02
C LYS A 197 26.65 -8.08 -17.53
N PHE A 198 27.45 -7.16 -17.00
CA PHE A 198 27.34 -6.74 -15.60
C PHE A 198 25.96 -6.13 -15.30
N GLN A 199 25.50 -5.19 -16.14
CA GLN A 199 24.17 -4.58 -16.00
C GLN A 199 23.05 -5.61 -16.14
N TYR A 200 23.20 -6.58 -17.04
CA TYR A 200 22.28 -7.69 -17.18
C TYR A 200 22.15 -8.49 -15.89
N ASP A 201 23.27 -8.88 -15.26
CA ASP A 201 23.25 -9.69 -14.04
C ASP A 201 22.57 -8.94 -12.88
N GLU A 202 22.84 -7.64 -12.73
CA GLU A 202 22.21 -6.80 -11.73
C GLU A 202 20.69 -6.67 -11.95
N LEU A 203 20.28 -6.40 -13.19
CA LEU A 203 18.86 -6.25 -13.54
C LEU A 203 18.09 -7.57 -13.49
N HIS A 204 18.75 -8.69 -13.84
CA HIS A 204 18.19 -10.02 -13.71
C HIS A 204 17.92 -10.36 -12.24
N SER A 205 18.85 -10.03 -11.33
CA SER A 205 18.64 -10.17 -9.88
C SER A 205 17.45 -9.34 -9.42
N ARG A 206 17.36 -8.06 -9.84
CA ARG A 206 16.22 -7.18 -9.48
C ARG A 206 14.89 -7.71 -10.00
N ALA A 207 14.86 -8.27 -11.21
CA ALA A 207 13.67 -8.89 -11.78
C ALA A 207 13.22 -10.09 -10.93
N LYS A 208 14.15 -10.94 -10.49
CA LYS A 208 13.87 -12.04 -9.55
C LYS A 208 13.36 -11.53 -8.20
N ASP A 209 14.00 -10.50 -7.65
CA ASP A 209 13.58 -9.89 -6.38
C ASP A 209 12.16 -9.32 -6.46
N SER A 210 11.77 -8.76 -7.60
CA SER A 210 10.42 -8.25 -7.82
C SER A 210 9.35 -9.34 -7.69
N LEU A 211 9.63 -10.56 -8.13
CA LEU A 211 8.75 -11.72 -7.97
C LEU A 211 8.66 -12.14 -6.50
N LEU A 212 9.79 -12.24 -5.81
CA LEU A 212 9.86 -12.58 -4.38
C LEU A 212 9.08 -11.57 -3.52
N VAL A 213 9.08 -10.28 -3.88
CA VAL A 213 8.26 -9.27 -3.20
C VAL A 213 6.77 -9.58 -3.33
N LEU A 214 6.30 -9.95 -4.53
CA LEU A 214 4.89 -10.30 -4.76
C LEU A 214 4.49 -11.58 -4.01
N GLU A 215 5.35 -12.60 -4.00
CA GLU A 215 5.13 -13.83 -3.23
C GLU A 215 4.98 -13.53 -1.74
N LYS A 216 5.87 -12.72 -1.17
CA LYS A 216 5.78 -12.29 0.24
C LYS A 216 4.51 -11.47 0.52
N GLU A 217 4.10 -10.59 -0.41
CA GLU A 217 2.83 -9.85 -0.29
C GLU A 217 1.63 -10.83 -0.27
N VAL A 218 1.65 -11.89 -1.08
CA VAL A 218 0.64 -12.96 -1.08
C VAL A 218 0.61 -13.71 0.24
N GLU A 219 1.75 -14.20 0.73
CA GLU A 219 1.86 -14.93 1.99
C GLU A 219 1.36 -14.10 3.18
N ALA A 220 1.74 -12.82 3.23
CA ALA A 220 1.31 -11.90 4.27
C ALA A 220 -0.20 -11.67 4.22
N ASN A 221 -0.78 -11.54 3.02
CA ASN A 221 -2.22 -11.40 2.87
C ASN A 221 -2.97 -12.69 3.26
N GLN A 222 -2.50 -13.86 2.85
CA GLN A 222 -3.09 -15.15 3.27
C GLN A 222 -3.06 -15.32 4.79
N SER A 223 -1.94 -14.98 5.42
CA SER A 223 -1.78 -15.02 6.89
C SER A 223 -2.74 -14.07 7.59
N LEU A 224 -2.88 -12.85 7.08
CA LEU A 224 -3.86 -11.87 7.55
C LEU A 224 -5.29 -12.43 7.44
N GLN A 225 -5.67 -12.96 6.28
CA GLN A 225 -7.01 -13.52 6.07
C GLN A 225 -7.30 -14.70 7.01
N LYS A 226 -6.30 -15.53 7.32
CA LYS A 226 -6.44 -16.63 8.28
C LYS A 226 -6.73 -16.11 9.70
N GLU A 227 -6.03 -15.07 10.14
CA GLU A 227 -6.26 -14.45 11.46
C GLU A 227 -7.59 -13.68 11.52
N VAL A 228 -8.01 -13.02 10.45
CA VAL A 228 -9.34 -12.39 10.38
C VAL A 228 -10.46 -13.44 10.47
N LYS A 229 -10.31 -14.57 9.78
CA LYS A 229 -11.28 -15.67 9.87
C LYS A 229 -11.35 -16.27 11.26
N SER A 230 -10.22 -16.36 11.99
CA SER A 230 -10.22 -16.87 13.36
C SER A 230 -10.96 -15.94 14.32
N LEU A 231 -10.85 -14.61 14.16
CA LEU A 231 -11.67 -13.63 14.89
C LEU A 231 -13.16 -13.88 14.69
N GLN A 232 -13.58 -14.07 13.44
CA GLN A 232 -14.98 -14.32 13.10
C GLN A 232 -15.49 -15.69 13.56
N THR A 233 -14.60 -16.64 13.89
CA THR A 233 -14.98 -17.94 14.42
C THR A 233 -15.30 -17.87 15.91
N ILE A 234 -14.67 -16.96 16.67
CA ILE A 234 -14.99 -16.71 18.08
C ILE A 234 -16.45 -16.26 18.22
N ARG A 235 -16.94 -15.43 17.28
CA ARG A 235 -18.36 -15.04 17.11
C ARG A 235 -19.34 -16.21 17.10
N LEU A 236 -18.92 -17.39 16.62
CA LEU A 236 -19.80 -18.54 16.42
C LEU A 236 -19.92 -19.45 17.65
N LYS A 237 -18.99 -19.34 18.63
CA LYS A 237 -18.86 -20.32 19.71
C LYS A 237 -19.50 -19.91 21.04
N ASN A 238 -19.61 -18.61 21.35
CA ASN A 238 -20.08 -18.15 22.65
C ASN A 238 -21.38 -17.32 22.53
N THR A 239 -22.47 -17.84 23.07
CA THR A 239 -23.77 -17.14 23.15
C THR A 239 -23.85 -16.13 24.29
N ARG A 240 -22.87 -16.13 25.21
CA ARG A 240 -22.82 -15.21 26.37
C ARG A 240 -21.42 -14.63 26.57
N LEU A 241 -21.11 -13.56 25.84
CA LEU A 241 -19.82 -12.86 25.94
C LEU A 241 -19.75 -12.02 27.23
N LYS A 242 -18.67 -12.21 28.01
CA LYS A 242 -18.33 -11.35 29.14
C LYS A 242 -17.52 -10.14 28.66
N ASN A 243 -17.45 -9.10 29.49
CA ASN A 243 -16.62 -7.92 29.23
C ASN A 243 -15.15 -8.28 28.97
N THR A 244 -14.60 -9.28 29.65
CA THR A 244 -13.24 -9.77 29.43
C THR A 244 -13.04 -10.38 28.04
N ASP A 245 -14.04 -11.10 27.54
CA ASP A 245 -14.00 -11.73 26.21
C ASP A 245 -14.04 -10.64 25.13
N ILE A 246 -14.88 -9.61 25.33
CA ILE A 246 -15.01 -8.47 24.41
C ILE A 246 -13.71 -7.66 24.37
N GLU A 247 -13.08 -7.43 25.53
CA GLU A 247 -11.77 -6.74 25.61
C GLU A 247 -10.67 -7.55 24.92
N GLU A 248 -10.69 -8.87 25.05
CA GLU A 248 -9.77 -9.75 24.34
C GLU A 248 -9.98 -9.71 22.82
N ILE A 249 -11.23 -9.73 22.34
CA ILE A 249 -11.53 -9.62 20.91
C ILE A 249 -11.05 -8.27 20.37
N ALA A 250 -11.35 -7.16 21.05
CA ALA A 250 -10.86 -5.83 20.67
C ALA A 250 -9.32 -5.78 20.62
N ARG A 251 -8.64 -6.37 21.61
CA ARG A 251 -7.18 -6.51 21.65
C ARG A 251 -6.64 -7.33 20.48
N ASN A 252 -7.31 -8.42 20.12
CA ASN A 252 -6.88 -9.25 18.98
C ASN A 252 -7.00 -8.49 17.66
N VAL A 253 -8.06 -7.69 17.47
CA VAL A 253 -8.18 -6.78 16.31
C VAL A 253 -7.03 -5.77 16.30
N GLN A 254 -6.73 -5.12 17.42
CA GLN A 254 -5.61 -4.18 17.54
C GLN A 254 -4.27 -4.86 17.20
N ASN A 255 -4.04 -6.07 17.70
CA ASN A 255 -2.82 -6.83 17.43
C ASN A 255 -2.68 -7.19 15.95
N ILE A 256 -3.77 -7.60 15.29
CA ILE A 256 -3.79 -7.89 13.85
C ILE A 256 -3.49 -6.62 13.05
N LEU A 257 -4.14 -5.50 13.38
CA LEU A 257 -3.87 -4.20 12.75
C LEU A 257 -2.39 -3.82 12.89
N TRP A 258 -1.80 -3.99 14.07
CA TRP A 258 -0.39 -3.69 14.32
C TRP A 258 0.56 -4.62 13.57
N LYS A 259 0.34 -5.94 13.67
CA LYS A 259 1.17 -7.00 13.06
C LYS A 259 1.19 -6.87 11.54
N TYR A 260 0.01 -6.69 10.92
CA TYR A 260 -0.15 -6.63 9.47
C TYR A 260 -0.23 -5.20 8.92
N ARG A 261 0.25 -4.20 9.67
CA ARG A 261 0.17 -2.79 9.25
C ARG A 261 0.80 -2.51 7.89
N ASN A 262 1.84 -3.26 7.53
CA ASN A 262 2.51 -3.13 6.22
C ASN A 262 1.66 -3.65 5.05
N THR A 263 0.78 -4.62 5.32
CA THR A 263 -0.14 -5.22 4.35
C THR A 263 -1.40 -4.35 4.22
N ILE A 264 -1.91 -3.87 5.36
CA ILE A 264 -3.16 -3.10 5.45
C ILE A 264 -2.96 -1.66 4.95
N TRP A 265 -1.90 -0.97 5.39
CA TRP A 265 -1.59 0.39 4.97
C TRP A 265 -0.58 0.39 3.83
N LYS A 266 -1.07 0.70 2.62
CA LYS A 266 -0.23 0.83 1.42
C LYS A 266 0.75 2.02 1.50
N LYS A 267 0.35 3.10 2.17
CA LYS A 267 1.12 4.34 2.42
C LYS A 267 0.77 4.88 3.82
N LYS A 268 1.59 5.77 4.38
CA LYS A 268 1.43 6.32 5.75
C LYS A 268 1.23 5.25 6.81
N LYS A 269 2.16 4.29 6.85
CA LYS A 269 2.13 3.18 7.80
C LYS A 269 2.13 3.71 9.23
N PRO A 270 1.30 3.17 10.14
CA PRO A 270 1.24 3.63 11.51
C PRO A 270 2.57 3.36 12.22
N GLU A 271 3.18 4.41 12.73
CA GLU A 271 4.48 4.37 13.45
C GLU A 271 4.33 4.01 14.92
N ASN A 272 3.12 4.16 15.48
CA ASN A 272 2.83 3.85 16.87
C ASN A 272 1.47 3.15 17.02
N PRO A 273 1.25 2.42 18.13
CA PRO A 273 0.01 1.65 18.36
C PRO A 273 -1.26 2.49 18.52
N ARG A 274 -1.19 3.81 18.71
CA ARG A 274 -2.38 4.68 18.74
C ARG A 274 -2.91 4.95 17.33
N LYS A 275 -2.01 5.09 16.34
CA LYS A 275 -2.38 5.34 14.94
C LYS A 275 -3.14 4.18 14.27
N ILE A 276 -3.13 2.96 14.85
CA ILE A 276 -3.93 1.84 14.34
C ILE A 276 -5.38 1.83 14.85
N LEU A 277 -5.74 2.65 15.84
CA LEU A 277 -7.08 2.68 16.46
C LEU A 277 -8.09 3.41 15.56
N ASN A 278 -8.20 2.94 14.32
CA ASN A 278 -9.03 3.52 13.29
C ASN A 278 -10.10 2.50 12.86
N PRO A 279 -11.35 2.66 13.30
CA PRO A 279 -12.40 1.68 13.03
C PRO A 279 -12.79 1.63 11.55
N ASN A 280 -12.67 2.74 10.82
CA ASN A 280 -12.90 2.75 9.36
C ASN A 280 -11.93 1.80 8.64
N ILE A 281 -10.64 1.81 9.02
CA ILE A 281 -9.64 0.91 8.43
C ILE A 281 -9.91 -0.54 8.82
N ALA A 282 -10.27 -0.80 10.08
CA ALA A 282 -10.60 -2.15 10.52
C ALA A 282 -11.81 -2.72 9.75
N ILE A 283 -12.89 -1.94 9.61
CA ILE A 283 -14.10 -2.33 8.86
C ILE A 283 -13.77 -2.61 7.38
N GLU A 284 -13.11 -1.66 6.70
CA GLU A 284 -12.86 -1.78 5.26
C GLU A 284 -11.76 -2.78 4.91
N LYS A 285 -10.65 -2.78 5.66
CA LYS A 285 -9.44 -3.51 5.26
C LYS A 285 -9.29 -4.86 5.95
N LEU A 286 -9.84 -5.04 7.14
CA LEU A 286 -9.87 -6.37 7.78
C LEU A 286 -11.13 -7.13 7.39
N LEU A 287 -12.31 -6.54 7.56
CA LEU A 287 -13.58 -7.27 7.41
C LEU A 287 -14.17 -7.21 6.00
N ASN A 288 -13.60 -6.34 5.14
CA ASN A 288 -14.02 -6.12 3.75
C ASN A 288 -15.46 -5.60 3.64
N TYR A 289 -15.82 -4.65 4.51
CA TYR A 289 -17.08 -3.91 4.43
C TYR A 289 -16.89 -2.61 3.65
N GLN A 290 -17.96 -2.10 3.06
CA GLN A 290 -17.98 -0.80 2.42
C GLN A 290 -18.56 0.24 3.39
N VAL A 291 -17.80 1.29 3.68
CA VAL A 291 -18.25 2.39 4.54
C VAL A 291 -18.72 3.55 3.67
N PHE A 292 -19.98 3.96 3.84
CA PHE A 292 -20.54 5.14 3.18
C PHE A 292 -20.85 6.23 4.20
N ARG A 293 -20.50 7.47 3.87
CA ARG A 293 -20.85 8.64 4.68
C ARG A 293 -21.88 9.49 3.96
N ARG A 294 -23.05 9.68 4.56
CA ARG A 294 -24.15 10.49 4.01
C ARG A 294 -24.45 11.68 4.92
N GLU A 295 -25.06 12.73 4.38
CA GLU A 295 -25.49 13.89 5.19
C GLU A 295 -26.48 13.46 6.28
N THR A 296 -27.46 12.64 5.91
CA THR A 296 -28.39 12.00 6.83
C THR A 296 -28.57 10.55 6.47
N LEU A 297 -28.78 9.69 7.46
CA LEU A 297 -29.23 8.30 7.27
C LEU A 297 -30.75 8.13 7.45
N GLY A 298 -31.45 9.25 7.65
CA GLY A 298 -32.87 9.28 8.04
C GLY A 298 -33.05 9.71 9.49
N ALA A 299 -34.30 9.96 9.85
CA ALA A 299 -34.73 10.25 11.21
C ALA A 299 -36.05 9.51 11.47
N TYR A 300 -36.35 9.24 12.74
CA TYR A 300 -37.61 8.63 13.16
C TYR A 300 -38.22 9.47 14.29
N ASP A 301 -39.55 9.51 14.35
CA ASP A 301 -40.27 10.27 15.38
C ASP A 301 -40.39 9.45 16.67
N MET A 302 -39.89 10.01 17.76
CA MET A 302 -40.01 9.48 19.13
C MET A 302 -40.66 10.52 20.01
N PHE A 303 -41.86 10.26 20.51
CA PHE A 303 -42.57 11.15 21.44
C PHE A 303 -42.69 12.62 20.94
N GLY A 304 -42.79 12.83 19.62
CA GLY A 304 -42.87 14.17 19.02
C GLY A 304 -41.52 14.84 18.74
N GLU A 305 -40.40 14.17 19.03
CA GLU A 305 -39.05 14.60 18.66
C GLU A 305 -38.45 13.70 17.57
N SER A 306 -37.92 14.31 16.50
CA SER A 306 -37.25 13.58 15.42
C SER A 306 -35.82 13.21 15.85
N VAL A 307 -35.51 11.92 15.94
CA VAL A 307 -34.20 11.40 16.34
C VAL A 307 -33.43 10.94 15.09
N GLU A 308 -32.27 11.56 14.87
CA GLU A 308 -31.42 11.23 13.72
C GLU A 308 -30.58 9.96 13.92
N ILE A 309 -30.45 9.17 12.86
CA ILE A 309 -29.67 7.93 12.86
C ILE A 309 -28.17 8.26 12.65
N ALA A 310 -27.34 7.85 13.61
CA ALA A 310 -25.89 8.08 13.57
C ALA A 310 -25.13 7.05 12.71
N GLY A 311 -25.57 5.79 12.74
CA GLY A 311 -24.95 4.67 12.05
C GLY A 311 -25.94 3.55 11.72
N ILE A 312 -25.62 2.79 10.67
CA ILE A 312 -26.33 1.56 10.28
C ILE A 312 -25.32 0.51 9.78
N ILE A 313 -25.62 -0.77 9.99
CA ILE A 313 -24.85 -1.88 9.44
C ILE A 313 -25.77 -2.91 8.76
N ASP A 314 -25.34 -3.39 7.59
CA ASP A 314 -25.90 -4.52 6.88
C ASP A 314 -24.79 -5.58 6.73
N ASN A 315 -24.84 -6.61 7.58
CA ASN A 315 -23.82 -7.68 7.64
C ASN A 315 -23.84 -8.59 6.40
N ASP A 316 -25.01 -8.75 5.76
CA ASP A 316 -25.15 -9.60 4.57
C ASP A 316 -24.53 -8.93 3.35
N LYS A 317 -24.83 -7.63 3.16
CA LYS A 317 -24.24 -6.84 2.08
C LYS A 317 -22.84 -6.33 2.40
N LYS A 318 -22.40 -6.49 3.65
CA LYS A 318 -21.17 -5.93 4.21
C LYS A 318 -21.07 -4.42 4.00
N ILE A 319 -22.09 -3.69 4.43
CA ILE A 319 -22.17 -2.24 4.29
C ILE A 319 -22.32 -1.60 5.66
N VAL A 320 -21.60 -0.49 5.88
CA VAL A 320 -21.76 0.38 7.04
C VAL A 320 -22.07 1.80 6.55
N GLY A 321 -23.12 2.39 7.08
CA GLY A 321 -23.48 3.80 6.84
C GLY A 321 -23.18 4.64 8.06
N ILE A 322 -22.62 5.85 7.86
CA ILE A 322 -22.38 6.84 8.93
C ILE A 322 -22.95 8.20 8.53
N SER A 323 -23.62 8.86 9.47
CA SER A 323 -24.14 10.22 9.29
C SER A 323 -23.05 11.27 9.54
N LYS A 324 -22.90 12.22 8.61
CA LYS A 324 -21.94 13.33 8.71
C LYS A 324 -22.41 14.47 9.61
N LYS A 325 -23.69 14.52 9.99
CA LYS A 325 -24.23 15.56 10.89
C LYS A 325 -23.60 15.55 12.28
N PHE A 326 -23.07 14.41 12.72
CA PHE A 326 -22.45 14.27 14.03
C PHE A 326 -20.98 14.70 14.01
N PRO A 327 -20.43 15.21 15.13
CA PRO A 327 -19.01 15.50 15.26
C PRO A 327 -18.11 14.29 14.98
N ILE A 328 -16.86 14.54 14.57
CA ILE A 328 -15.92 13.49 14.13
C ILE A 328 -15.67 12.40 15.20
N HIS A 329 -15.63 12.77 16.48
CA HIS A 329 -15.43 11.82 17.58
C HIS A 329 -16.66 10.93 17.80
N VAL A 330 -17.88 11.44 17.54
CA VAL A 330 -19.11 10.64 17.56
C VAL A 330 -19.12 9.68 16.39
N GLN A 331 -18.82 10.16 15.17
CA GLN A 331 -18.70 9.30 13.99
C GLN A 331 -17.67 8.18 14.21
N ASN A 332 -16.53 8.49 14.85
CA ASN A 332 -15.48 7.52 15.17
C ASN A 332 -15.96 6.45 16.16
N PHE A 333 -16.65 6.85 17.23
CA PHE A 333 -17.22 5.90 18.19
C PHE A 333 -18.31 5.03 17.53
N THR A 334 -19.21 5.63 16.75
CA THR A 334 -20.23 4.90 16.00
C THR A 334 -19.59 3.87 15.05
N LEU A 335 -18.56 4.23 14.30
CA LEU A 335 -17.83 3.25 13.47
C LEU A 335 -17.23 2.11 14.30
N ALA A 336 -16.65 2.40 15.46
CA ALA A 336 -16.10 1.35 16.33
C ALA A 336 -17.20 0.44 16.91
N HIS A 337 -18.39 0.99 17.14
CA HIS A 337 -19.57 0.25 17.55
C HIS A 337 -20.08 -0.67 16.42
N GLU A 338 -20.19 -0.19 15.19
CA GLU A 338 -20.53 -1.02 14.02
C GLU A 338 -19.49 -2.13 13.77
N LEU A 339 -18.20 -1.84 14.01
CA LEU A 339 -17.15 -2.85 13.98
C LEU A 339 -17.39 -3.94 15.04
N GLY A 340 -17.89 -3.56 16.21
CA GLY A 340 -18.36 -4.48 17.25
C GLY A 340 -19.47 -5.38 16.75
N HIS A 341 -20.50 -4.84 16.09
CA HIS A 341 -21.56 -5.66 15.48
C HIS A 341 -21.04 -6.63 14.44
N ALA A 342 -20.16 -6.19 13.54
CA ALA A 342 -19.59 -7.04 12.50
C ALA A 342 -18.80 -8.24 13.07
N LEU A 343 -18.21 -8.08 14.26
CA LEU A 343 -17.39 -9.09 14.92
C LEU A 343 -18.15 -9.96 15.92
N LEU A 344 -19.14 -9.42 16.62
CA LEU A 344 -19.75 -10.08 17.78
C LEU A 344 -21.15 -10.64 17.49
N HIS A 345 -21.90 -10.07 16.53
CA HIS A 345 -23.36 -10.24 16.44
C HIS A 345 -23.76 -10.82 15.07
N LYS A 346 -24.80 -11.67 14.98
CA LYS A 346 -25.19 -12.43 13.76
C LYS A 346 -26.28 -11.76 12.92
N GLU A 347 -26.94 -10.76 13.47
CA GLU A 347 -28.08 -10.07 12.91
C GLU A 347 -27.69 -9.36 11.61
N THR A 348 -28.58 -9.42 10.62
CA THR A 348 -28.28 -9.02 9.24
C THR A 348 -28.37 -7.51 9.04
N VAL A 349 -29.33 -6.84 9.67
CA VAL A 349 -29.45 -5.38 9.68
C VAL A 349 -29.67 -4.92 11.12
N LEU A 350 -28.83 -4.00 11.58
CA LEU A 350 -28.95 -3.39 12.91
C LEU A 350 -28.99 -1.87 12.76
N HIS A 351 -29.91 -1.26 13.50
CA HIS A 351 -30.04 0.18 13.66
C HIS A 351 -29.76 0.52 15.12
N ARG A 352 -29.21 1.71 15.36
CA ARG A 352 -29.13 2.27 16.71
C ARG A 352 -30.54 2.63 17.21
N ASP A 353 -31.22 1.66 17.82
CA ASP A 353 -32.57 1.79 18.41
C ASP A 353 -32.53 2.04 19.93
N ARG A 354 -33.30 3.04 20.39
CA ARG A 354 -33.78 3.15 21.77
C ARG A 354 -35.12 2.40 21.86
N ALA A 355 -35.25 1.46 22.80
CA ALA A 355 -36.55 0.88 23.20
C ALA A 355 -36.82 1.16 24.69
N LEU A 356 -37.95 1.81 25.00
CA LEU A 356 -38.52 2.01 26.34
C LEU A 356 -40.05 2.03 26.27
N ASP A 357 -40.66 0.98 25.71
CA ASP A 357 -42.12 0.81 25.73
C ASP A 357 -42.52 -0.66 25.93
N GLY A 358 -41.89 -1.34 26.88
CA GLY A 358 -42.56 -2.31 27.76
C GLY A 358 -43.36 -3.49 27.17
N SER A 359 -43.39 -3.76 25.87
CA SER A 359 -44.17 -4.86 25.31
C SER A 359 -43.52 -5.50 24.09
N ASN A 360 -42.46 -6.27 24.36
CA ASN A 360 -42.21 -7.62 23.84
C ASN A 360 -40.89 -8.13 24.44
N ASN A 361 -40.95 -9.29 25.09
CA ASN A 361 -39.80 -9.93 25.75
C ASN A 361 -38.66 -10.22 24.75
N ILE A 362 -37.38 -10.24 25.22
CA ILE A 362 -36.09 -10.70 24.59
C ILE A 362 -35.15 -9.55 24.02
N PRO A 363 -33.86 -9.77 23.64
CA PRO A 363 -32.56 -9.51 24.31
C PRO A 363 -31.72 -8.36 23.68
N ARG A 364 -32.33 -7.33 23.08
CA ARG A 364 -31.62 -6.34 22.23
C ARG A 364 -30.68 -5.38 22.98
N ALA A 365 -30.99 -5.03 24.24
CA ALA A 365 -30.13 -4.14 25.04
C ALA A 365 -28.72 -4.71 25.27
N THR A 366 -28.58 -6.03 25.40
CA THR A 366 -27.28 -6.67 25.65
C THR A 366 -26.34 -6.54 24.45
N ILE A 367 -26.87 -6.65 23.23
CA ILE A 367 -26.12 -6.56 21.97
C ILE A 367 -25.52 -5.16 21.83
N GLU A 368 -26.34 -4.13 22.04
CA GLU A 368 -25.89 -2.72 22.00
C GLU A 368 -24.83 -2.45 23.07
N LEU A 369 -25.03 -2.93 24.30
CA LEU A 369 -24.04 -2.81 25.38
C LEU A 369 -22.71 -3.52 25.03
N GLN A 370 -22.77 -4.68 24.36
CA GLN A 370 -21.58 -5.40 23.92
C GLN A 370 -20.84 -4.65 22.82
N ALA A 371 -21.55 -4.04 21.86
CA ALA A 371 -20.97 -3.20 20.82
C ALA A 371 -20.34 -1.92 21.39
N ASP A 372 -20.99 -1.25 22.35
CA ASP A 372 -20.45 -0.08 23.05
C ASP A 372 -19.19 -0.43 23.87
N LYS A 373 -19.20 -1.58 24.55
CA LYS A 373 -18.00 -2.07 25.26
C LYS A 373 -16.87 -2.38 24.29
N PHE A 374 -17.17 -3.04 23.17
CA PHE A 374 -16.18 -3.27 22.12
C PHE A 374 -15.61 -1.95 21.59
N ALA A 375 -16.45 -0.98 21.26
CA ALA A 375 -16.03 0.33 20.78
C ALA A 375 -15.10 1.02 21.79
N SER A 376 -15.46 0.99 23.07
CA SER A 376 -14.67 1.55 24.16
C SER A 376 -13.30 0.87 24.29
N TYR A 377 -13.26 -0.47 24.25
CA TYR A 377 -12.00 -1.21 24.35
C TYR A 377 -11.12 -1.08 23.10
N PHE A 378 -11.75 -1.02 21.93
CA PHE A 378 -11.06 -0.84 20.66
C PHE A 378 -10.41 0.54 20.58
N LEU A 379 -11.16 1.61 20.86
CA LEU A 379 -10.68 2.99 20.77
C LEU A 379 -9.82 3.42 21.96
N MET A 380 -10.04 2.84 23.13
CA MET A 380 -9.31 3.19 24.37
C MET A 380 -8.72 1.94 25.03
N PRO A 381 -7.67 1.34 24.43
CA PRO A 381 -7.05 0.12 24.95
C PRO A 381 -6.46 0.38 26.34
N LYS A 382 -6.73 -0.52 27.30
CA LYS A 382 -6.34 -0.38 28.71
C LYS A 382 -4.89 0.07 28.89
N LYS A 383 -3.94 -0.61 28.23
CA LYS A 383 -2.51 -0.29 28.33
C LYS A 383 -2.22 1.15 27.87
N GLN A 384 -2.76 1.55 26.72
CA GLN A 384 -2.48 2.86 26.14
C GLN A 384 -3.12 4.01 26.95
N VAL A 385 -4.31 3.80 27.51
CA VAL A 385 -4.97 4.77 28.40
C VAL A 385 -4.16 4.96 29.66
N LYS A 386 -3.72 3.87 30.30
CA LYS A 386 -2.89 3.92 31.52
C LYS A 386 -1.55 4.60 31.28
N GLU A 387 -0.86 4.25 30.20
CA GLU A 387 0.42 4.87 29.83
C GLU A 387 0.28 6.38 29.58
N LEU A 388 -0.78 6.79 28.87
CA LEU A 388 -1.04 8.22 28.65
C LEU A 388 -1.37 8.94 29.95
N PHE A 389 -2.23 8.36 30.77
CA PHE A 389 -2.62 8.92 32.07
C PHE A 389 -1.40 9.11 32.97
N GLN A 390 -0.58 8.08 33.14
CA GLN A 390 0.66 8.15 33.94
C GLN A 390 1.65 9.16 33.35
N GLY A 391 1.77 9.24 32.02
CA GLY A 391 2.65 10.20 31.37
C GLY A 391 2.22 11.66 31.58
N ILE A 392 0.91 11.94 31.59
CA ILE A 392 0.37 13.28 31.81
C ILE A 392 0.39 13.66 33.29
N PHE A 393 -0.22 12.83 34.14
CA PHE A 393 -0.47 13.17 35.53
C PHE A 393 0.65 12.74 36.49
N GLN A 394 1.59 11.89 36.05
CA GLN A 394 2.64 11.31 36.89
C GLN A 394 2.08 10.55 38.11
N LEU A 395 0.89 9.97 37.96
CA LEU A 395 0.15 9.25 39.00
C LEU A 395 -0.37 7.93 38.45
N GLU A 396 -0.46 6.90 39.30
CA GLU A 396 -1.16 5.66 38.96
C GLU A 396 -2.69 5.82 39.04
N ARG A 397 -3.14 6.70 39.95
CA ARG A 397 -4.55 7.03 40.19
C ARG A 397 -4.66 8.47 40.67
N PHE A 398 -5.63 9.20 40.15
CA PHE A 398 -5.94 10.55 40.60
C PHE A 398 -6.92 10.50 41.77
N PHE A 399 -6.57 11.16 42.87
CA PHE A 399 -7.43 11.39 44.02
C PHE A 399 -7.35 12.87 44.41
N ILE A 400 -8.41 13.37 45.05
CA ILE A 400 -8.54 14.79 45.39
C ILE A 400 -7.72 15.10 46.64
N ASN A 401 -6.59 15.79 46.48
CA ASN A 401 -5.79 16.41 47.55
C ASN A 401 -5.33 17.84 47.12
N GLU A 402 -4.65 18.56 48.01
CA GLU A 402 -4.18 19.92 47.70
C GLU A 402 -3.21 19.94 46.51
N ASP A 403 -2.20 19.07 46.52
CA ASP A 403 -1.16 19.01 45.49
C ASP A 403 -1.73 18.72 44.09
N ASN A 404 -2.57 17.69 43.95
CA ASN A 404 -3.14 17.28 42.66
C ASN A 404 -4.12 18.33 42.12
N VAL A 405 -4.90 18.97 42.99
CA VAL A 405 -5.83 20.04 42.58
C VAL A 405 -5.07 21.28 42.13
N PHE A 406 -4.02 21.66 42.88
CA PHE A 406 -3.16 22.76 42.51
C PHE A 406 -2.43 22.47 41.19
N ALA A 407 -1.91 21.27 41.01
CA ALA A 407 -1.28 20.84 39.76
C ALA A 407 -2.25 20.90 38.58
N LEU A 408 -3.50 20.45 38.75
CA LEU A 408 -4.47 20.36 37.68
C LEU A 408 -5.11 21.71 37.30
N THR A 409 -5.34 22.59 38.28
CA THR A 409 -6.16 23.80 38.09
C THR A 409 -5.46 25.10 38.45
N GLY A 410 -4.32 25.06 39.16
CA GLY A 410 -3.70 26.23 39.79
C GLY A 410 -4.52 26.85 40.94
N GLY A 411 -5.65 26.23 41.30
CA GLY A 411 -6.60 26.73 42.28
C GLY A 411 -6.52 26.02 43.63
N SER A 412 -7.43 26.41 44.54
CA SER A 412 -7.52 25.82 45.89
C SER A 412 -8.38 24.55 45.92
N LEU A 413 -8.11 23.68 46.89
CA LEU A 413 -8.92 22.49 47.17
C LEU A 413 -10.39 22.85 47.47
N THR A 414 -10.63 23.97 48.15
CA THR A 414 -11.98 24.45 48.51
C THR A 414 -12.79 24.82 47.27
N SER A 415 -12.19 25.57 46.34
CA SER A 415 -12.84 25.93 45.06
C SER A 415 -13.06 24.73 44.15
N PHE A 416 -12.18 23.72 44.20
CA PHE A 416 -12.34 22.52 43.39
C PHE A 416 -13.47 21.62 43.91
N LYS A 417 -13.57 21.43 45.22
CA LYS A 417 -14.63 20.63 45.85
C LYS A 417 -16.03 21.20 45.64
N SER A 418 -16.19 22.51 45.48
CA SER A 418 -17.50 23.11 45.18
C SER A 418 -17.95 22.84 43.73
N GLN A 419 -17.01 22.57 42.83
CA GLN A 419 -17.23 22.31 41.40
C GLN A 419 -17.30 20.81 41.06
N CYS A 420 -16.75 19.94 41.91
CA CYS A 420 -16.67 18.49 41.68
C CYS A 420 -17.40 17.70 42.78
N ARG A 421 -18.61 17.22 42.49
CA ARG A 421 -19.56 16.66 43.46
C ARG A 421 -19.64 15.15 43.47
N ASN A 422 -19.14 14.48 42.44
CA ASN A 422 -19.18 13.03 42.30
C ASN A 422 -18.02 12.52 41.42
N LEU A 423 -17.86 11.20 41.37
CA LEU A 423 -16.83 10.53 40.57
C LEU A 423 -16.92 10.90 39.08
N ARG A 424 -18.13 10.99 38.53
CA ARG A 424 -18.32 11.29 37.10
C ARG A 424 -17.86 12.70 36.74
N GLU A 425 -18.15 13.69 37.57
CA GLU A 425 -17.65 15.06 37.40
C GLU A 425 -16.12 15.10 37.48
N LEU A 426 -15.52 14.40 38.45
CA LEU A 426 -14.06 14.28 38.55
C LEU A 426 -13.48 13.65 37.27
N SER A 427 -14.04 12.54 36.82
CA SER A 427 -13.61 11.84 35.60
C SER A 427 -13.75 12.70 34.35
N ARG A 428 -14.78 13.56 34.25
CA ARG A 428 -14.94 14.53 33.15
C ARG A 428 -13.87 15.60 33.18
N ILE A 429 -13.56 16.15 34.36
CA ILE A 429 -12.49 17.13 34.53
C ILE A 429 -11.16 16.52 34.07
N ILE A 430 -10.83 15.32 34.53
CA ILE A 430 -9.59 14.62 34.15
C ILE A 430 -9.56 14.29 32.65
N ALA A 431 -10.67 13.81 32.08
CA ALA A 431 -10.76 13.47 30.67
C ALA A 431 -10.61 14.69 29.74
N SER A 432 -11.05 15.86 30.19
CA SER A 432 -11.03 17.14 29.45
C SER A 432 -9.88 18.06 29.82
N ALA A 433 -9.01 17.67 30.76
CA ALA A 433 -7.87 18.47 31.16
C ALA A 433 -6.93 18.74 29.98
N GLU A 434 -6.46 19.97 29.85
CA GLU A 434 -5.55 20.42 28.78
C GLU A 434 -4.26 21.04 29.32
N SER A 435 -4.08 21.08 30.64
CA SER A 435 -2.85 21.54 31.26
C SER A 435 -2.60 20.91 32.62
N ILE A 436 -1.32 20.81 32.99
CA ILE A 436 -0.88 20.42 34.34
C ILE A 436 0.32 21.30 34.70
N TYR A 437 0.32 21.88 35.91
CA TYR A 437 1.26 22.92 36.32
C TYR A 437 1.36 24.08 35.31
N GLY A 438 0.24 24.42 34.65
CA GLY A 438 0.19 25.43 33.59
C GLY A 438 0.88 25.03 32.27
N MET A 439 1.46 23.84 32.17
CA MET A 439 2.03 23.32 30.92
C MET A 439 0.92 22.70 30.06
N PRO A 440 0.72 23.15 28.81
CA PRO A 440 -0.37 22.68 27.96
C PRO A 440 -0.10 21.28 27.39
N PHE A 441 -1.16 20.49 27.25
CA PHE A 441 -1.16 19.20 26.57
C PHE A 441 -2.53 18.92 25.93
N LYS A 442 -2.59 17.95 25.00
CA LYS A 442 -3.86 17.51 24.40
C LYS A 442 -4.65 16.65 25.37
N SER A 443 -5.92 16.97 25.60
CA SER A 443 -6.77 16.19 26.50
C SER A 443 -6.83 14.71 26.09
N MET A 444 -7.03 13.82 27.07
CA MET A 444 -7.12 12.39 26.79
C MET A 444 -8.26 12.09 25.80
N ALA A 445 -9.39 12.78 25.92
CA ALA A 445 -10.51 12.66 24.97
C ALA A 445 -10.10 13.03 23.54
N GLU A 446 -9.33 14.10 23.36
CA GLU A 446 -8.79 14.50 22.05
C GLU A 446 -7.79 13.46 21.51
N VAL A 447 -6.86 12.98 22.34
CA VAL A 447 -5.83 12.01 21.94
C VAL A 447 -6.43 10.70 21.41
N PHE A 448 -7.53 10.24 22.00
CA PHE A 448 -8.24 9.04 21.56
C PHE A 448 -9.40 9.30 20.58
N ASN A 449 -9.66 10.58 20.24
CA ASN A 449 -10.74 11.01 19.35
C ASN A 449 -12.11 10.41 19.75
N VAL A 450 -12.45 10.60 21.03
CA VAL A 450 -13.72 10.19 21.65
C VAL A 450 -14.33 11.38 22.40
N SER A 451 -15.60 11.27 22.81
CA SER A 451 -16.20 12.30 23.66
C SER A 451 -15.58 12.32 25.07
N ILE A 452 -15.66 13.46 25.74
CA ILE A 452 -15.26 13.60 27.16
C ILE A 452 -16.02 12.58 28.03
N GLU A 453 -17.31 12.39 27.75
CA GLU A 453 -18.15 11.43 28.47
C GLU A 453 -17.62 10.00 28.31
N THR A 454 -17.33 9.59 27.07
CA THR A 454 -16.79 8.26 26.75
C THR A 454 -15.45 8.01 27.44
N MET A 455 -14.55 8.99 27.43
CA MET A 455 -13.26 8.89 28.13
C MET A 455 -13.46 8.84 29.65
N SER A 456 -14.37 9.64 30.20
CA SER A 456 -14.66 9.64 31.65
C SER A 456 -15.13 8.27 32.16
N ILE A 457 -16.01 7.60 31.41
CA ILE A 457 -16.46 6.23 31.70
C ILE A 457 -15.26 5.27 31.69
N ARG A 458 -14.37 5.39 30.70
CA ARG A 458 -13.21 4.50 30.58
C ARG A 458 -12.20 4.70 31.72
N LEU A 459 -12.01 5.92 32.19
CA LEU A 459 -11.16 6.20 33.35
C LEU A 459 -11.70 5.53 34.62
N GLU A 460 -13.03 5.54 34.82
CA GLU A 460 -13.70 4.85 35.92
C GLU A 460 -13.56 3.33 35.83
N GLU A 461 -13.81 2.75 34.65
CA GLU A 461 -13.66 1.30 34.41
C GLU A 461 -12.24 0.79 34.69
N LEU A 462 -11.24 1.64 34.48
CA LEU A 462 -9.83 1.31 34.71
C LEU A 462 -9.36 1.66 36.12
N CYS A 463 -10.25 2.19 36.97
CA CYS A 463 -9.99 2.66 38.33
C CYS A 463 -8.83 3.67 38.40
N LEU A 464 -8.77 4.57 37.42
CA LEU A 464 -7.74 5.63 37.32
C LEU A 464 -8.11 6.90 38.08
N VAL A 465 -9.37 7.04 38.46
CA VAL A 465 -9.89 8.19 39.20
C VAL A 465 -10.66 7.68 40.41
N GLU A 466 -10.47 8.32 41.56
CA GLU A 466 -11.16 7.97 42.80
C GLU A 466 -11.76 9.21 43.47
N PHE A 467 -13.04 9.10 43.83
CA PHE A 467 -13.80 10.14 44.49
C PHE A 467 -14.11 9.70 45.93
N GLY A 468 -13.32 10.19 46.88
CA GLY A 468 -13.54 9.97 48.31
C GLY A 468 -12.75 8.81 48.90
N SER A 469 -11.52 9.11 49.32
CA SER A 469 -10.94 8.64 50.58
C SER A 469 -9.76 9.57 50.93
N ILE A 470 -9.78 10.15 52.13
CA ILE A 470 -8.56 10.69 52.74
C ILE A 470 -7.71 9.47 53.04
N VAL A 471 -6.77 9.14 52.15
CA VAL A 471 -5.69 8.21 52.52
C VAL A 471 -4.84 8.96 53.56
N PRO A 472 -4.59 8.39 54.76
CA PRO A 472 -3.64 8.99 55.70
C PRO A 472 -2.32 9.20 54.97
N ALA A 473 -1.70 10.36 55.19
CA ALA A 473 -0.44 10.77 54.58
C ALA A 473 0.51 9.57 54.38
N ALA A 474 0.88 9.31 53.12
CA ALA A 474 1.96 8.40 52.82
C ALA A 474 3.20 8.89 53.57
N ILE A 475 3.77 8.02 54.39
CA ILE A 475 5.05 8.24 55.05
C ILE A 475 6.08 8.49 53.94
N PRO A 476 6.87 9.59 53.99
CA PRO A 476 7.91 9.83 53.02
C PRO A 476 8.97 8.72 53.13
N PHE A 477 9.16 7.96 52.06
CA PHE A 477 10.32 7.07 51.94
C PHE A 477 11.52 7.91 51.47
N SER A 478 12.60 7.77 52.24
CA SER A 478 13.97 8.22 51.98
C SER A 478 14.58 7.59 50.74
#